data_AF-A0A1H8FRT4-F1
#
_entry.id   AF-A0A1H8FRT4-F1
#
_cell.length_a   1.000
_cell.length_b   1.000
_cell.length_c   1.000
_cell.angle_alpha   90.00
_cell.angle_beta   90.00
_cell.angle_gamma   90.00
#
_symmetry.space_group_name_H-M   'P 1'
#
loop_
_entity.id
_entity.type
_entity.pdbx_description
1 polymer ?
#
loop_
_entity_poly.entity_id
_entity_poly.type
_entity_poly.pdbx_seq_one_letter_code
_entity_poly.pdbx_strand_id
1 'polypeptide(L)'
;MKSCLDAQPQPGHELSEENRRLFTVLHQFIWIQGGPLPLILDVNATVYTDQGITEHSLKQLEACGLVSYEPGGFVKKKFGKHTRLFYCGKPTKIGFQNDMDNQLDLGCVILTERGKSLVSVKDIRRNQAFYEYIIHRWYESGYLVSSIQVDQTEILHG
;
A
#
# COMPACT_ATOMS: atom_id res chain seq x y z
N MET A 1 -16.50 10.07 48.34
CA MET A 1 -16.92 8.81 47.69
C MET A 1 -16.96 9.02 46.18
N LYS A 2 -16.50 8.01 45.43
CA LYS A 2 -16.30 7.91 43.97
C LYS A 2 -15.07 8.60 43.38
N SER A 3 -13.97 7.84 43.50
CA SER A 3 -12.92 7.72 42.49
C SER A 3 -13.54 7.54 41.09
N CYS A 4 -13.12 8.37 40.15
CA CYS A 4 -13.21 8.10 38.73
C CYS A 4 -11.77 7.95 38.23
N LEU A 5 -11.37 6.68 38.15
CA LEU A 5 -10.29 6.10 37.37
C LEU A 5 -9.58 7.12 36.45
N ASP A 6 -8.35 7.47 36.83
CA ASP A 6 -7.35 7.89 35.87
C ASP A 6 -7.25 6.79 34.82
N ALA A 7 -7.84 7.02 33.65
CA ALA A 7 -7.50 6.24 32.48
C ALA A 7 -6.05 6.55 32.16
N GLN A 8 -5.14 5.76 32.74
CA GLN A 8 -3.74 5.75 32.34
C GLN A 8 -3.70 5.59 30.81
N PRO A 9 -2.91 6.41 30.09
CA PRO A 9 -2.63 6.14 28.69
C PRO A 9 -2.10 4.71 28.61
N GLN A 10 -2.78 3.84 27.88
CA GLN A 10 -2.25 2.50 27.66
C GLN A 10 -0.87 2.65 27.01
N PRO A 11 0.17 2.04 27.58
CA PRO A 11 1.53 2.20 27.07
C PRO A 11 1.53 1.82 25.60
N GLY A 12 1.93 2.76 24.75
CA GLY A 12 2.11 2.50 23.32
C GLY A 12 3.05 1.31 23.20
N HIS A 13 2.49 0.15 22.84
CA HIS A 13 3.23 -1.10 22.83
C HIS A 13 4.36 -0.96 21.81
N GLU A 14 5.59 -0.80 22.29
CA GLU A 14 6.77 -0.72 21.45
C GLU A 14 6.79 -1.95 20.53
N LEU A 15 7.06 -1.74 19.25
CA LEU A 15 7.13 -2.83 18.28
C LEU A 15 8.38 -3.65 18.59
N SER A 16 8.24 -4.97 18.66
CA SER A 16 9.40 -5.86 18.71
C SER A 16 10.31 -5.61 17.50
N GLU A 17 11.60 -5.92 17.64
CA GLU A 17 12.54 -5.74 16.53
C GLU A 17 12.16 -6.55 15.29
N GLU A 18 11.61 -7.75 15.51
CA GLU A 18 11.09 -8.62 14.46
C GLU A 18 9.92 -7.96 13.72
N ASN A 19 8.91 -7.47 14.44
CA ASN A 19 7.75 -6.80 13.82
C ASN A 19 8.15 -5.49 13.13
N ARG A 20 9.13 -4.76 13.68
CA ARG A 20 9.70 -3.56 13.04
C ARG A 20 10.41 -3.90 11.73
N ARG A 21 11.20 -4.97 11.69
CA ARG A 21 11.86 -5.46 10.48
C ARG A 21 10.84 -5.91 9.44
N LEU A 22 9.85 -6.68 9.85
CA LEU A 22 8.77 -7.15 8.98
C LEU A 22 7.98 -6.00 8.37
N PHE A 23 7.62 -5.00 9.16
CA PHE A 23 6.94 -3.80 8.66
C PHE A 23 7.82 -2.98 7.71
N THR A 24 9.13 -2.92 7.99
CA THR A 24 10.10 -2.28 7.08
C THR A 24 10.18 -3.01 5.74
N VAL A 25 10.11 -4.35 5.73
CA VAL A 25 10.03 -5.12 4.48
C VAL A 25 8.73 -4.81 3.74
N LEU A 26 7.59 -4.67 4.44
CA LEU A 26 6.30 -4.33 3.83
C LEU A 26 6.37 -3.03 3.01
N HIS A 27 7.22 -2.07 3.42
CA HIS A 27 7.33 -0.77 2.76
C HIS A 27 7.65 -0.86 1.25
N GLN A 28 8.42 -1.87 0.81
CA GLN A 28 8.76 -2.01 -0.61
C GLN A 28 7.56 -2.35 -1.50
N PHE A 29 6.44 -2.75 -0.89
CA PHE A 29 5.17 -3.07 -1.56
C PHE A 29 4.17 -1.90 -1.52
N ILE A 30 4.60 -0.72 -1.04
CA ILE A 30 3.75 0.45 -0.91
C ILE A 30 3.79 1.31 -2.18
N TRP A 31 2.61 1.55 -2.72
CA TRP A 31 2.30 2.60 -3.68
C TRP A 31 1.69 3.81 -2.96
N ILE A 32 1.66 4.97 -3.61
CA ILE A 32 1.07 6.19 -3.06
C ILE A 32 -0.13 6.63 -3.91
N GLN A 33 -1.25 6.89 -3.25
CA GLN A 33 -2.46 7.51 -3.83
C GLN A 33 -3.15 8.40 -2.79
N GLY A 34 -2.68 9.63 -2.62
CA GLY A 34 -3.09 10.52 -1.52
C GLY A 34 -2.51 10.11 -0.15
N GLY A 35 -2.23 8.82 0.05
CA GLY A 35 -1.49 8.26 1.19
C GLY A 35 -0.83 6.92 0.83
N PRO A 36 -0.10 6.30 1.77
CA PRO A 36 0.55 5.01 1.54
C PRO A 36 -0.47 3.87 1.43
N LEU A 37 -0.27 3.04 0.40
CA LEU A 37 -1.14 1.97 -0.02
C LEU A 37 -0.31 0.71 -0.33
N PRO A 38 -0.18 -0.25 0.59
CA PRO A 38 0.42 -1.54 0.29
C PRO A 38 -0.46 -2.29 -0.71
N LEU A 39 0.13 -2.79 -1.79
CA LEU A 39 -0.59 -3.61 -2.78
C LEU A 39 -0.13 -5.06 -2.67
N ILE A 40 -0.87 -5.85 -1.88
CA ILE A 40 -0.69 -7.30 -1.75
C ILE A 40 -1.88 -7.99 -2.42
N LEU A 41 -1.80 -8.19 -3.74
CA LEU A 41 -2.94 -8.68 -4.54
C LEU A 41 -3.19 -10.19 -4.36
N ASP A 42 -2.11 -10.96 -4.15
CA ASP A 42 -2.15 -12.39 -3.87
C ASP A 42 -1.03 -12.71 -2.89
N VAL A 43 -1.38 -12.98 -1.63
CA VAL A 43 -0.41 -13.22 -0.54
C VAL A 43 0.49 -14.43 -0.79
N ASN A 44 0.10 -15.34 -1.69
CA ASN A 44 0.88 -16.54 -2.01
C ASN A 44 1.91 -16.32 -3.13
N ALA A 45 1.87 -15.17 -3.82
CA ALA A 45 2.82 -14.89 -4.90
C ALA A 45 4.25 -14.75 -4.35
N THR A 46 5.22 -15.35 -5.06
CA THR A 46 6.63 -15.41 -4.66
C THR A 46 7.27 -14.04 -4.48
N VAL A 47 6.79 -13.03 -5.21
CA VAL A 47 7.22 -11.63 -5.06
C VAL A 47 7.05 -11.09 -3.63
N TYR A 48 6.12 -11.68 -2.85
CA TYR A 48 5.89 -11.37 -1.44
C TYR A 48 6.52 -12.42 -0.52
N THR A 49 6.28 -13.71 -0.79
CA THR A 49 6.67 -14.79 0.13
C THR A 49 8.19 -14.98 0.21
N ASP A 50 8.93 -14.76 -0.88
CA ASP A 50 10.40 -14.77 -0.90
C ASP A 50 11.01 -13.66 -0.03
N GLN A 51 10.20 -12.64 0.30
CA GLN A 51 10.58 -11.52 1.17
C GLN A 51 10.05 -11.70 2.60
N GLY A 52 9.41 -12.83 2.91
CA GLY A 52 8.83 -13.12 4.22
C GLY A 52 7.46 -12.47 4.47
N ILE A 53 6.83 -11.88 3.45
CA ILE A 53 5.43 -11.45 3.54
C ILE A 53 4.53 -12.65 3.22
N THR A 54 3.89 -13.18 4.25
CA THR A 54 2.98 -14.34 4.21
C THR A 54 1.70 -14.01 4.98
N GLU A 55 0.69 -14.86 4.90
CA GLU A 55 -0.52 -14.69 5.72
C GLU A 55 -0.20 -14.62 7.23
N HIS A 56 0.73 -15.45 7.70
CA HIS A 56 1.16 -15.45 9.10
C HIS A 56 1.77 -14.10 9.48
N SER A 57 2.67 -13.58 8.65
CA SER A 57 3.36 -12.33 8.92
C SER A 57 2.41 -11.13 8.85
N LEU A 58 1.42 -11.14 7.96
CA LEU A 58 0.37 -10.12 7.90
C LEU A 58 -0.51 -10.12 9.15
N LYS A 59 -0.89 -11.30 9.66
CA LYS A 59 -1.60 -11.45 10.94
C LYS A 59 -0.79 -10.94 12.13
N GLN A 60 0.54 -11.12 12.13
CA GLN A 60 1.41 -10.54 13.16
C GLN A 60 1.41 -9.00 13.12
N LEU A 61 1.50 -8.40 11.94
CA LEU A 61 1.43 -6.94 11.78
C LEU A 61 0.04 -6.39 12.14
N GLU A 62 -1.02 -7.14 11.86
CA GLU A 62 -2.39 -6.81 12.25
C GLU A 62 -2.56 -6.85 13.78
N ALA A 63 -2.03 -7.87 14.46
CA ALA A 63 -2.03 -7.94 15.93
C ALA A 63 -1.27 -6.77 16.58
N CYS A 64 -0.28 -6.19 15.88
CA CYS A 64 0.41 -4.96 16.29
C CYS A 64 -0.38 -3.67 16.03
N GLY A 65 -1.53 -3.78 15.34
CA GLY A 65 -2.35 -2.66 14.91
C GLY A 65 -1.71 -1.81 13.82
N LEU A 66 -0.81 -2.36 12.99
CA LEU A 66 -0.14 -1.63 11.90
C LEU A 66 -0.89 -1.74 10.57
N VAL A 67 -1.54 -2.88 10.36
CA VAL A 67 -2.32 -3.16 9.16
C VAL A 67 -3.70 -3.70 9.54
N SER A 68 -4.63 -3.66 8.59
CA SER A 68 -5.82 -4.51 8.60
C SER A 68 -5.67 -5.50 7.45
N TYR A 69 -5.85 -6.77 7.75
CA TYR A 69 -5.73 -7.87 6.80
C TYR A 69 -7.10 -8.48 6.56
N GLU A 70 -7.54 -8.47 5.31
CA GLU A 70 -8.80 -9.09 4.88
C GLU A 70 -8.50 -10.06 3.75
N PRO A 71 -8.56 -11.38 3.98
CA PRO A 71 -8.36 -12.37 2.93
C PRO A 71 -9.29 -12.18 1.72
N GLY A 72 -10.50 -11.63 1.94
CA GLY A 72 -11.44 -11.28 0.87
C GLY A 72 -11.03 -10.08 0.01
N GLY A 73 -9.99 -9.34 0.40
CA GLY A 73 -9.50 -8.18 -0.31
C GLY A 73 -10.26 -6.88 -0.01
N PHE A 74 -9.62 -5.76 -0.35
CA PHE A 74 -10.19 -4.42 -0.28
C PHE A 74 -10.33 -3.86 -1.69
N VAL A 75 -11.47 -3.23 -1.96
CA VAL A 75 -11.73 -2.59 -3.26
C VAL A 75 -12.08 -1.13 -3.04
N LYS A 76 -11.43 -0.24 -3.80
CA LYS A 76 -11.80 1.17 -3.85
C LYS A 76 -12.63 1.43 -5.09
N LYS A 77 -13.84 1.95 -4.89
CA LYS A 77 -14.83 2.23 -5.94
C LYS A 77 -14.85 3.71 -6.29
N LYS A 78 -15.71 4.05 -7.26
CA LYS A 78 -16.00 5.43 -7.69
C LYS A 78 -14.80 6.11 -8.38
N PHE A 79 -14.00 5.33 -9.09
CA PHE A 79 -13.01 5.88 -9.99
C PHE A 79 -13.68 6.35 -11.29
N GLY A 80 -13.26 7.52 -11.78
CA GLY A 80 -13.55 7.94 -13.15
C GLY A 80 -12.73 7.15 -14.18
N LYS A 81 -12.57 7.69 -15.39
CA LYS A 81 -11.85 7.03 -16.48
C LYS A 81 -10.37 6.74 -16.19
N HIS A 82 -9.73 7.54 -15.34
CA HIS A 82 -8.31 7.41 -15.05
C HIS A 82 -7.99 7.66 -13.59
N THR A 83 -6.93 7.02 -13.10
CA THR A 83 -6.26 7.38 -11.86
C THR A 83 -4.75 7.35 -12.02
N ARG A 84 -4.03 7.88 -11.02
CA ARG A 84 -2.56 7.84 -10.95
C ARG A 84 -2.15 7.31 -9.60
N LEU A 85 -1.26 6.33 -9.61
CA LEU A 85 -0.57 5.84 -8.43
C LEU A 85 0.93 6.08 -8.60
N PHE A 86 1.64 6.29 -7.51
CA PHE A 86 3.08 6.56 -7.54
C PHE A 86 3.84 5.44 -6.85
N TYR A 87 4.89 4.95 -7.48
CA TYR A 87 5.79 3.96 -6.89
C TYR A 87 7.21 4.51 -6.83
N CYS A 88 7.76 4.67 -5.62
CA CYS A 88 9.04 5.35 -5.37
C CYS A 88 9.13 6.70 -6.11
N GLY A 89 8.08 7.51 -6.04
CA GLY A 89 7.99 8.82 -6.71
C GLY A 89 7.70 8.79 -8.21
N LYS A 90 7.69 7.62 -8.86
CA LYS A 90 7.40 7.50 -10.29
C LYS A 90 5.89 7.30 -10.55
N PRO A 91 5.23 8.18 -11.31
CA PRO A 91 3.80 8.06 -11.60
C PRO A 91 3.51 6.94 -12.62
N THR A 92 2.49 6.14 -12.33
CA THR A 92 1.86 5.22 -13.29
C THR A 92 0.40 5.61 -13.46
N LYS A 93 -0.01 5.86 -14.70
CA LYS A 93 -1.40 6.11 -15.06
C LYS A 93 -2.12 4.78 -15.26
N ILE A 94 -3.28 4.66 -14.64
CA ILE A 94 -4.20 3.53 -14.81
C ILE A 94 -5.45 4.09 -15.48
N GLY A 95 -5.78 3.58 -16.66
CA GLY A 95 -7.03 3.84 -17.37
C GLY A 95 -7.99 2.68 -17.17
N PHE A 96 -9.26 3.01 -16.98
CA PHE A 96 -10.34 2.05 -16.86
C PHE A 96 -11.16 2.00 -18.15
N GLN A 97 -11.93 0.93 -18.34
CA GLN A 97 -12.77 0.75 -19.52
C GLN A 97 -13.97 1.72 -19.50
N ASN A 98 -14.65 1.84 -18.35
CA ASN A 98 -15.82 2.72 -18.22
C ASN A 98 -15.40 4.16 -17.91
N ASP A 99 -16.29 5.11 -18.16
CA ASP A 99 -16.00 6.53 -17.88
C ASP A 99 -16.16 6.89 -16.40
N MET A 100 -17.03 6.20 -15.68
CA MET A 100 -17.33 6.39 -14.26
C MET A 100 -17.58 5.05 -13.55
N ASP A 101 -17.71 5.11 -12.22
CA ASP A 101 -18.03 3.99 -11.34
C ASP A 101 -17.07 2.79 -11.45
N ASN A 102 -15.84 3.06 -11.85
CA ASN A 102 -14.79 2.05 -11.89
C ASN A 102 -14.30 1.70 -10.48
N GLN A 103 -13.64 0.55 -10.38
CA GLN A 103 -13.07 0.05 -9.15
C GLN A 103 -11.63 -0.40 -9.36
N LEU A 104 -10.83 -0.26 -8.29
CA LEU A 104 -9.46 -0.74 -8.22
C LEU A 104 -9.35 -1.71 -7.05
N ASP A 105 -8.85 -2.89 -7.34
CA ASP A 105 -8.43 -3.85 -6.32
C ASP A 105 -7.19 -3.32 -5.58
N LEU A 106 -7.29 -3.26 -4.25
CA LEU A 106 -6.21 -2.83 -3.37
C LEU A 106 -5.46 -4.02 -2.74
N GLY A 107 -5.91 -5.25 -3.01
CA GLY A 107 -5.39 -6.45 -2.40
C GLY A 107 -5.89 -6.66 -0.97
N CYS A 108 -5.23 -7.54 -0.23
CA CYS A 108 -5.70 -8.03 1.07
C CYS A 108 -5.22 -7.22 2.28
N VAL A 109 -4.51 -6.10 2.09
CA VAL A 109 -3.88 -5.33 3.17
C VAL A 109 -4.14 -3.84 3.02
N ILE A 110 -4.53 -3.17 4.11
CA ILE A 110 -4.50 -1.71 4.23
C ILE A 110 -3.75 -1.29 5.50
N LEU A 111 -3.16 -0.09 5.51
CA LEU A 111 -2.53 0.46 6.70
C LEU A 111 -3.58 1.06 7.65
N THR A 112 -3.41 0.82 8.95
CA THR A 112 -4.13 1.56 10.00
C THR A 112 -3.56 2.97 10.12
N GLU A 113 -4.20 3.85 10.90
CA GLU A 113 -3.62 5.18 11.19
C GLU A 113 -2.25 5.10 11.86
N ARG A 114 -2.05 4.11 12.75
CA ARG A 114 -0.75 3.83 13.36
C ARG A 114 0.26 3.35 12.32
N GLY A 115 -0.13 2.48 11.40
CA GLY A 115 0.74 2.03 10.32
C GLY A 115 1.16 3.19 9.42
N LYS A 116 0.20 4.03 9.00
CA LYS A 116 0.47 5.21 8.16
C LYS A 116 1.45 6.18 8.80
N SER A 117 1.33 6.44 10.11
CA SER A 117 2.23 7.37 10.81
C SER A 117 3.68 6.87 10.92
N LEU A 118 3.90 5.56 10.80
CA LEU A 118 5.22 4.94 10.87
C LEU A 118 5.87 4.74 9.49
N VAL A 119 5.13 4.94 8.39
CA VAL A 119 5.71 4.86 7.04
C VAL A 119 6.44 6.14 6.69
N SER A 120 7.74 6.02 6.41
CA SER A 120 8.52 7.07 5.75
C SER A 120 8.62 6.78 4.25
N VAL A 121 7.85 7.53 3.45
CA VAL A 121 7.81 7.35 1.98
C VAL A 121 9.18 7.56 1.33
N LYS A 122 10.06 8.36 1.94
CA LYS A 122 11.42 8.62 1.46
C LYS A 122 12.33 7.39 1.54
N ASP A 123 12.02 6.46 2.45
CA ASP A 123 12.86 5.30 2.73
C ASP A 123 12.38 4.04 2.00
N ILE A 124 11.32 4.15 1.19
CA ILE A 124 10.82 3.04 0.38
C ILE A 124 11.83 2.69 -0.70
N ARG A 125 12.47 1.52 -0.54
CA ARG A 125 13.37 0.96 -1.54
C ARG A 125 12.57 0.37 -2.70
N ARG A 126 13.04 0.63 -3.91
CA ARG A 126 12.43 0.11 -5.13
C ARG A 126 12.64 -1.40 -5.23
N ASN A 127 11.55 -2.15 -5.38
CA ASN A 127 11.54 -3.55 -5.76
C ASN A 127 11.01 -3.65 -7.21
N GLN A 128 11.91 -3.95 -8.15
CA GLN A 128 11.58 -3.97 -9.57
C GLN A 128 10.66 -5.15 -9.94
N ALA A 129 10.90 -6.34 -9.36
CA ALA A 129 10.06 -7.51 -9.57
C ALA A 129 8.62 -7.27 -9.09
N PHE A 130 8.47 -6.60 -7.94
CA PHE A 130 7.16 -6.17 -7.44
C PHE A 130 6.47 -5.17 -8.38
N TYR A 131 7.21 -4.16 -8.86
CA TYR A 131 6.64 -3.21 -9.80
C TYR A 131 6.09 -3.93 -11.04
N GLU A 132 6.89 -4.79 -11.68
CA GLU A 132 6.49 -5.55 -12.86
C GLU A 132 5.30 -6.47 -12.57
N TYR A 133 5.29 -7.14 -11.42
CA TYR A 133 4.17 -7.96 -10.96
C TYR A 133 2.85 -7.16 -10.91
N ILE A 134 2.87 -5.97 -10.31
CA ILE A 134 1.65 -5.12 -10.23
C ILE A 134 1.20 -4.66 -11.60
N ILE A 135 2.11 -4.23 -12.47
CA ILE A 135 1.77 -3.81 -13.84
C ILE A 135 1.13 -4.97 -14.61
N HIS A 136 1.68 -6.18 -14.49
CA HIS A 136 1.14 -7.38 -15.12
C HIS A 136 -0.27 -7.70 -14.62
N ARG A 137 -0.48 -7.72 -13.29
CA ARG A 137 -1.80 -7.99 -12.70
C ARG A 137 -2.85 -6.97 -13.13
N TRP A 138 -2.48 -5.70 -13.21
CA TRP A 138 -3.37 -4.64 -13.71
C TRP A 138 -3.71 -4.83 -15.18
N TYR A 139 -2.74 -5.20 -16.01
CA TYR A 139 -2.98 -5.50 -17.41
C TYR A 139 -3.91 -6.71 -17.60
N GLU A 140 -3.69 -7.81 -16.85
CA GLU A 140 -4.56 -8.99 -16.85
C GLU A 140 -6.00 -8.66 -16.38
N SER A 141 -6.14 -7.70 -15.47
CA SER A 141 -7.43 -7.18 -15.00
C SER A 141 -8.12 -6.25 -15.99
N GLY A 142 -7.53 -6.04 -17.18
CA GLY A 142 -8.09 -5.22 -18.26
C GLY A 142 -7.87 -3.71 -18.10
N TYR A 143 -6.98 -3.29 -17.19
CA TYR A 143 -6.62 -1.89 -17.04
C TYR A 143 -5.64 -1.43 -18.13
N LEU A 144 -5.82 -0.20 -18.61
CA LEU A 144 -4.89 0.45 -19.54
C LEU A 144 -3.77 1.11 -18.72
N VAL A 145 -2.62 0.45 -18.63
CA VAL A 145 -1.51 0.93 -17.80
C VAL A 145 -0.45 1.61 -18.65
N SER A 146 -0.04 2.82 -18.26
CA SER A 146 1.07 3.52 -18.91
C SER A 146 1.94 4.23 -17.86
N SER A 147 3.25 3.98 -17.91
CA SER A 147 4.21 4.83 -17.20
C SER A 147 4.17 6.23 -17.80
N ILE A 148 4.03 7.27 -16.97
CA ILE A 148 4.17 8.63 -17.46
C ILE A 148 5.65 8.98 -17.38
N GLN A 149 6.29 9.17 -18.53
CA GLN A 149 7.53 9.95 -18.58
C GLN A 149 7.13 11.40 -18.38
N VAL A 150 7.49 11.99 -17.24
CA VAL A 150 7.38 13.43 -17.08
C VAL A 150 8.54 14.02 -17.87
N ASP A 151 8.29 14.39 -19.13
CA ASP A 151 9.20 15.28 -19.83
C ASP A 151 9.28 16.57 -19.02
N GLN A 152 10.49 16.94 -18.56
CA GLN A 152 10.77 18.19 -17.86
C GLN A 152 10.73 19.40 -18.80
N THR A 153 9.71 19.51 -19.64
CA THR A 153 9.56 20.60 -20.61
C THR A 153 8.25 21.32 -20.35
N GLU A 154 8.15 22.04 -19.22
CA GLU A 154 7.16 23.13 -19.02
C GLU A 154 7.38 23.88 -17.68
N ILE A 155 8.63 24.20 -17.34
CA ILE A 155 8.91 25.27 -16.35
C ILE A 155 9.94 26.23 -16.96
N LEU A 156 9.51 26.92 -17.99
CA LEU A 156 10.01 28.22 -18.43
C LEU A 156 8.85 28.80 -19.23
N HIS A 157 8.49 30.05 -18.95
CA HIS A 157 7.33 30.83 -19.43
C HIS A 157 6.13 30.85 -18.45
N GLY A 158 6.29 31.69 -17.44
CA GLY A 158 5.25 32.22 -16.56
C GLY A 158 5.83 33.30 -15.67
#